data_AF-A0A0A2V9G5-F1
#
_entry.id   AF-A0A0A2V9G5-F1
#
_cell.length_a   1.000
_cell.length_b   1.000
_cell.length_c   1.000
_cell.angle_alpha   90.00
_cell.angle_beta   90.00
_cell.angle_gamma   90.00
#
_symmetry.space_group_name_H-M   'P 1'
#
loop_
_entity.id
_entity.type
_entity.pdbx_description
1 polymer ?
#
loop_
_entity_poly.entity_id
_entity_poly.type
_entity_poly.pdbx_seq_one_letter_code
_entity_poly.pdbx_strand_id
1 'polypeptide(L)'
;MEHVDNELPRSDLNLRNRPSTCTTSSVTIELRWIERSMIRVLLAGPGVLPTYEGIESYLWWHCDDTAALKFDISPEEVRARRQMARNMLTSQLKLSKAVGILAFSQGARVATGLCLDSVLEKQLKLAILIAATFPALHVGDAERDSVSCVADAEVLSSPAVASKLISIPSVHIQGTKDPWRCEGSRLKATYFEDGTAEFVPFVGGHAIPVAPPSVDKAVAAILKTWIRAQ
;
A
#
# COMPACT_ATOMS: atom_id res chain seq x y z
N MET A 1 -53.83 57.11 43.07
CA MET A 1 -53.93 56.10 42.00
C MET A 1 -52.61 56.19 41.23
N GLU A 2 -51.57 55.63 41.85
CA GLU A 2 -50.89 54.37 41.46
C GLU A 2 -50.02 54.61 40.22
N HIS A 3 -48.69 54.79 40.42
CA HIS A 3 -47.63 53.78 40.22
C HIS A 3 -47.53 53.35 38.74
N VAL A 4 -46.36 53.39 38.09
CA VAL A 4 -45.19 52.53 38.35
C VAL A 4 -43.95 53.10 37.64
N ASP A 5 -42.83 53.16 38.35
CA ASP A 5 -41.46 53.29 37.83
C ASP A 5 -41.06 52.07 37.00
N ASN A 6 -40.33 52.26 35.90
CA ASN A 6 -39.48 51.19 35.38
C ASN A 6 -38.29 51.75 34.59
N GLU A 7 -37.16 51.89 35.27
CA GLU A 7 -35.83 51.86 34.66
C GLU A 7 -35.54 50.44 34.15
N LEU A 8 -35.10 50.32 32.89
CA LEU A 8 -34.41 49.13 32.39
C LEU A 8 -33.26 49.56 31.44
N PRO A 9 -32.19 48.75 31.35
CA PRO A 9 -30.82 49.24 31.44
C PRO A 9 -30.09 49.31 30.09
N ARG A 10 -29.01 50.12 30.06
CA ARG A 10 -27.97 50.10 29.04
C ARG A 10 -27.34 48.71 28.96
N SER A 11 -27.59 47.98 27.88
CA SER A 11 -26.87 46.75 27.55
C SER A 11 -25.83 47.03 26.46
N ASP A 12 -24.59 47.10 26.91
CA ASP A 12 -23.40 46.82 26.10
C ASP A 12 -23.56 45.47 25.40
N LEU A 13 -23.64 45.48 24.07
CA LEU A 13 -23.31 44.31 23.26
C LEU A 13 -22.35 44.73 22.15
N ASN A 14 -21.09 44.83 22.58
CA ASN A 14 -19.91 44.54 21.77
C ASN A 14 -20.13 43.22 21.01
N LEU A 15 -20.72 43.29 19.82
CA LEU A 15 -20.60 42.26 18.80
C LEU A 15 -19.17 42.32 18.25
N ARG A 16 -18.24 41.79 19.04
CA ARG A 16 -16.92 41.40 18.57
C ARG A 16 -17.13 40.44 17.39
N ASN A 17 -16.76 40.89 16.20
CA ASN A 17 -16.31 40.04 15.12
C ASN A 17 -15.32 39.02 15.69
N ARG A 18 -15.80 37.83 16.03
CA ARG A 18 -14.92 36.67 16.17
C ARG A 18 -14.70 36.14 14.75
N PRO A 19 -13.49 36.22 14.19
CA PRO A 19 -13.18 35.38 13.05
C PRO A 19 -13.38 33.93 13.52
N SER A 20 -14.29 33.21 12.87
CA SER A 20 -14.34 31.76 12.94
C SER A 20 -13.02 31.26 12.39
N THR A 21 -12.07 30.99 13.27
CA THR A 21 -10.83 30.29 12.93
C THR A 21 -11.22 28.84 12.63
N CYS A 22 -11.72 28.62 11.41
CA CYS A 22 -11.70 27.30 10.80
C CYS A 22 -10.24 26.99 10.51
N THR A 23 -9.51 26.50 11.51
CA THR A 23 -8.23 25.86 11.30
C THR A 23 -8.50 24.56 10.57
N THR A 24 -8.56 24.60 9.25
CA THR A 24 -8.36 23.41 8.42
C THR A 24 -6.95 22.93 8.65
N SER A 25 -6.79 21.91 9.49
CA SER A 25 -5.54 21.19 9.65
C SER A 25 -5.16 20.60 8.29
N SER A 26 -4.15 21.16 7.63
CA SER A 26 -3.61 20.60 6.40
C SER A 26 -2.77 19.38 6.73
N VAL A 27 -3.10 18.23 6.15
CA VAL A 27 -2.28 17.02 6.21
C VAL A 27 -1.33 17.01 5.02
N THR A 28 -0.03 16.83 5.28
CA THR A 28 1.00 16.64 4.24
C THR A 28 1.63 15.26 4.40
N ILE A 29 1.72 14.51 3.30
CA ILE A 29 2.44 13.22 3.25
C ILE A 29 3.69 13.43 2.38
N GLU A 30 4.86 13.22 2.99
CA GLU A 30 6.15 13.25 2.28
C GLU A 30 6.51 11.84 1.82
N LEU A 31 6.76 11.68 0.52
CA LEU A 31 7.23 10.43 -0.06
C LEU A 31 8.75 10.44 -0.16
N ARG A 32 9.39 9.40 0.39
CA ARG A 32 10.84 9.18 0.26
C ARG A 32 11.10 7.96 -0.59
N TRP A 33 11.78 8.18 -1.70
CA TRP A 33 12.22 7.10 -2.58
C TRP A 33 13.37 6.34 -1.93
N ILE A 34 13.26 5.01 -1.88
CA ILE A 34 14.35 4.14 -1.47
C ILE A 34 15.00 3.63 -2.75
N GLU A 35 15.98 4.38 -3.24
CA GLU A 35 16.76 4.00 -4.42
C GLU A 35 17.91 3.09 -4.00
N ARG A 36 17.58 1.82 -3.78
CA ARG A 36 18.56 0.74 -3.59
C ARG A 36 18.03 -0.53 -4.23
N SER A 37 18.37 -0.68 -5.50
CA SER A 37 18.02 -1.86 -6.29
C SER A 37 18.81 -3.07 -5.81
N MET A 38 18.13 -4.19 -5.58
CA MET A 38 18.79 -5.42 -5.15
C MET A 38 19.25 -6.29 -6.32
N ILE A 39 18.60 -6.17 -7.48
CA ILE A 39 18.88 -7.01 -8.65
C ILE A 39 18.67 -6.18 -9.92
N ARG A 40 19.71 -6.07 -10.75
CA ARG A 40 19.57 -5.63 -12.14
C ARG A 40 19.35 -6.86 -13.02
N VAL A 41 18.33 -6.83 -13.86
CA VAL A 41 18.06 -7.88 -14.85
C VAL A 41 17.98 -7.27 -16.24
N LEU A 42 18.43 -8.05 -17.22
CA LEU A 42 18.39 -7.65 -18.63
C LEU A 42 17.01 -7.86 -19.26
N LEU A 43 16.16 -8.70 -18.66
CA LEU A 43 14.85 -9.05 -19.18
C LEU A 43 13.74 -8.34 -18.40
N ALA A 44 12.82 -7.75 -19.14
CA ALA A 44 11.62 -7.15 -18.60
C ALA A 44 10.74 -8.22 -17.91
N GLY A 45 10.22 -7.90 -16.72
CA GLY A 45 9.22 -8.74 -16.07
C GLY A 45 7.88 -8.72 -16.82
N PRO A 46 6.97 -9.66 -16.52
CA PRO A 46 5.60 -9.61 -17.07
C PRO A 46 4.95 -8.25 -16.81
N GLY A 47 4.36 -7.64 -17.84
CA GLY A 47 3.64 -6.37 -17.73
C GLY A 47 4.48 -5.10 -17.76
N VAL A 48 5.81 -5.24 -17.79
CA VAL A 48 6.71 -4.11 -17.95
C VAL A 48 6.65 -3.59 -19.39
N LEU A 49 6.63 -4.49 -20.38
CA LEU A 49 6.47 -4.13 -21.78
C LEU A 49 4.98 -4.17 -22.20
N PRO A 50 4.54 -3.28 -23.11
CA PRO A 50 5.35 -2.24 -23.80
C PRO A 50 5.47 -0.92 -23.03
N THR A 51 4.80 -0.76 -21.89
CA THR A 51 4.69 0.52 -21.15
C THR A 51 6.05 1.15 -20.80
N TYR A 52 7.04 0.32 -20.50
CA TYR A 52 8.37 0.71 -20.06
C TYR A 52 9.47 0.22 -21.02
N GLU A 53 9.19 0.19 -22.32
CA GLU A 53 10.20 -0.13 -23.33
C GLU A 53 11.28 0.97 -23.40
N GLY A 54 12.56 0.58 -23.52
CA GLY A 54 13.68 1.51 -23.68
C GLY A 54 14.24 2.10 -22.38
N ILE A 55 13.83 1.61 -21.22
CA ILE A 55 14.36 2.03 -19.90
C ILE A 55 15.22 0.94 -19.22
N GLU A 56 15.83 0.05 -20.01
CA GLU A 56 16.79 -0.93 -19.51
C GLU A 56 17.92 -0.26 -18.70
N SER A 57 18.46 -0.85 -17.63
CA SER A 57 18.21 -2.18 -17.04
C SER A 57 17.02 -2.22 -16.08
N TYR A 58 16.21 -3.28 -16.15
CA TYR A 58 15.08 -3.46 -15.23
C TYR A 58 15.53 -3.91 -13.83
N LEU A 59 14.73 -3.58 -12.82
CA LEU A 59 15.06 -3.83 -11.41
C LEU A 59 14.03 -4.76 -10.77
N TRP A 60 14.50 -5.77 -10.03
CA TRP A 60 13.64 -6.66 -9.25
C TRP A 60 13.87 -6.50 -7.75
N TRP A 61 12.76 -6.51 -7.01
CA TRP A 61 12.78 -6.62 -5.55
C TRP A 61 12.86 -8.09 -5.12
N HIS A 62 12.41 -9.00 -5.98
CA HIS A 62 12.22 -10.40 -5.67
C HIS A 62 12.24 -11.28 -6.94
N CYS A 63 12.60 -12.56 -6.78
CA CYS A 63 12.39 -13.61 -7.77
C CYS A 63 11.45 -14.65 -7.14
N ASP A 64 10.24 -14.83 -7.66
CA ASP A 64 9.43 -15.97 -7.22
C ASP A 64 10.03 -17.29 -7.73
N ASP A 65 9.58 -18.41 -7.16
CA ASP A 65 10.19 -19.72 -7.42
C ASP A 65 10.08 -20.10 -8.92
N THR A 66 9.05 -19.57 -9.60
CA THR A 66 8.87 -19.68 -11.05
C THR A 66 9.92 -18.89 -11.83
N ALA A 67 10.26 -17.67 -11.39
CA ALA A 67 11.38 -16.91 -11.96
C ALA A 67 12.72 -17.61 -11.67
N ALA A 68 12.92 -18.19 -10.48
CA ALA A 68 14.15 -18.93 -10.17
C ALA A 68 14.42 -20.07 -11.14
N LEU A 69 13.39 -20.87 -11.47
CA LEU A 69 13.47 -21.95 -12.45
C LEU A 69 13.80 -21.45 -13.87
N LYS A 70 13.27 -20.28 -14.25
CA LYS A 70 13.47 -19.71 -15.61
C LYS A 70 14.84 -19.06 -15.78
N PHE A 71 15.46 -18.62 -14.69
CA PHE A 71 16.72 -17.86 -14.71
C PHE A 71 17.89 -18.57 -14.05
N ASP A 72 17.75 -19.87 -13.75
CA ASP A 72 18.77 -20.72 -13.10
C ASP A 72 19.27 -20.13 -11.77
N ILE A 73 18.36 -19.50 -11.01
CA ILE A 73 18.65 -18.89 -9.71
C ILE A 73 18.34 -19.93 -8.63
N SER A 74 19.31 -20.23 -7.76
CA SER A 74 19.09 -21.22 -6.71
C SER A 74 18.04 -20.73 -5.68
N PRO A 75 17.26 -21.64 -5.06
CA PRO A 75 16.33 -21.27 -4.00
C PRO A 75 17.01 -20.58 -2.80
N GLU A 76 18.26 -20.94 -2.52
CA GLU A 76 19.08 -20.28 -1.50
C GLU A 76 19.37 -18.83 -1.86
N GLU A 77 19.69 -18.56 -3.12
CA GLU A 77 19.92 -17.20 -3.61
C GLU A 77 18.62 -16.37 -3.57
N VAL A 78 17.47 -16.96 -3.91
CA VAL A 78 16.16 -16.32 -3.71
C VAL A 78 15.94 -15.95 -2.24
N ARG A 79 16.22 -16.87 -1.31
CA ARG A 79 16.06 -16.65 0.13
C ARG A 79 17.01 -15.56 0.64
N ALA A 80 18.28 -15.60 0.25
CA ALA A 80 19.27 -14.60 0.63
C ALA A 80 18.87 -13.20 0.16
N ARG A 81 18.34 -13.09 -1.07
CA ARG A 81 17.84 -11.82 -1.63
C ARG A 81 16.58 -11.32 -0.93
N ARG A 82 15.63 -12.21 -0.57
CA ARG A 82 14.47 -11.85 0.29
C ARG A 82 14.94 -11.27 1.62
N GLN A 83 15.95 -11.89 2.24
CA GLN A 83 16.47 -11.43 3.52
C GLN A 83 17.20 -10.10 3.40
N MET A 84 17.93 -9.87 2.31
CA MET A 84 18.54 -8.58 2.02
C MET A 84 17.47 -7.48 1.86
N ALA A 85 16.36 -7.79 1.17
CA ALA A 85 15.22 -6.88 1.01
C ALA A 85 14.61 -6.49 2.34
N ARG A 86 14.34 -7.49 3.17
CA ARG A 86 13.83 -7.31 4.53
C ARG A 86 14.74 -6.39 5.34
N ASN A 87 16.03 -6.70 5.40
CA ASN A 87 17.00 -5.97 6.21
C ASN A 87 17.14 -4.53 5.75
N MET A 88 17.19 -4.30 4.45
CA MET A 88 17.25 -2.96 3.87
C MET A 88 15.99 -2.16 4.20
N LEU A 89 14.80 -2.70 3.92
CA LEU A 89 13.53 -2.02 4.18
C LEU A 89 13.34 -1.75 5.69
N THR A 90 13.71 -2.71 6.54
CA THR A 90 13.70 -2.53 8.00
C THR A 90 14.59 -1.38 8.45
N SER A 91 15.82 -1.33 7.94
CA SER A 91 16.76 -0.24 8.25
C SER A 91 16.24 1.10 7.74
N GLN A 92 15.65 1.15 6.55
CA GLN A 92 15.09 2.38 5.99
C GLN A 92 13.87 2.87 6.77
N LEU A 93 12.95 2.00 7.17
CA LEU A 93 11.81 2.36 8.02
C LEU A 93 12.29 2.99 9.35
N LYS A 94 13.31 2.39 9.98
CA LYS A 94 13.91 2.92 11.21
C LYS A 94 14.60 4.27 11.01
N LEU A 95 15.38 4.42 9.94
CA LEU A 95 16.16 5.65 9.66
C LEU A 95 15.27 6.82 9.26
N SER A 96 14.28 6.57 8.41
CA SER A 96 13.40 7.60 7.86
C SER A 96 12.28 8.03 8.80
N LYS A 97 12.00 7.24 9.85
CA LYS A 97 10.77 7.35 10.66
C LYS A 97 9.51 7.29 9.79
N ALA A 98 9.58 6.65 8.62
CA ALA A 98 8.44 6.47 7.74
C ALA A 98 7.39 5.62 8.46
N VAL A 99 6.15 6.07 8.38
CA VAL A 99 4.97 5.46 9.01
C VAL A 99 4.09 4.75 8.00
N GLY A 100 4.55 4.60 6.75
CA GLY A 100 3.77 3.95 5.70
C GLY A 100 4.63 3.53 4.53
N ILE A 101 4.01 2.77 3.63
CA ILE A 101 4.67 2.24 2.43
C ILE A 101 3.84 2.55 1.18
N LEU A 102 4.53 2.89 0.10
CA LEU A 102 3.95 3.00 -1.23
C LEU A 102 4.70 2.05 -2.16
N ALA A 103 3.97 1.22 -2.89
CA ALA A 103 4.59 0.21 -3.74
C ALA A 103 3.77 -0.09 -5.00
N PHE A 104 4.47 -0.44 -6.08
CA PHE A 104 3.90 -0.71 -7.40
C PHE A 104 4.19 -2.16 -7.84
N SER A 105 3.20 -2.82 -8.46
CA SER A 105 3.33 -4.15 -9.08
C SER A 105 3.96 -5.19 -8.13
N GLN A 106 5.11 -5.79 -8.48
CA GLN A 106 5.85 -6.70 -7.61
C GLN A 106 6.18 -6.06 -6.25
N GLY A 107 6.48 -4.76 -6.21
CA GLY A 107 6.69 -4.04 -4.95
C GLY A 107 5.47 -4.11 -4.03
N ALA A 108 4.25 -4.13 -4.58
CA ALA A 108 3.03 -4.25 -3.78
C ALA A 108 2.90 -5.65 -3.15
N ARG A 109 3.38 -6.71 -3.82
CA ARG A 109 3.49 -8.05 -3.22
C ARG A 109 4.44 -8.04 -2.02
N VAL A 110 5.59 -7.38 -2.15
CA VAL A 110 6.59 -7.23 -1.08
C VAL A 110 6.04 -6.39 0.07
N ALA A 111 5.40 -5.26 -0.22
CA ALA A 111 4.77 -4.40 0.78
C ALA A 111 3.68 -5.14 1.56
N THR A 112 2.89 -5.99 0.88
CA THR A 112 1.90 -6.86 1.56
C THR A 112 2.59 -7.85 2.49
N GLY A 113 3.71 -8.46 2.07
CA GLY A 113 4.53 -9.33 2.92
C GLY A 113 5.11 -8.61 4.14
N LEU A 114 5.50 -7.33 4.01
CA LEU A 114 5.93 -6.49 5.13
C LEU A 114 4.78 -6.20 6.10
N CYS A 115 3.58 -5.95 5.60
CA CYS A 115 2.39 -5.76 6.42
C CYS A 115 1.96 -7.01 7.18
N LEU A 116 2.30 -8.21 6.68
CA LEU A 116 2.09 -9.49 7.38
C LEU A 116 3.20 -9.80 8.41
N ASP A 117 4.28 -9.05 8.40
CA ASP A 117 5.41 -9.28 9.27
C ASP A 117 5.16 -8.71 10.68
N SER A 118 5.18 -9.57 11.70
CA SER A 118 4.83 -9.20 13.08
C SER A 118 5.74 -8.14 13.72
N VAL A 119 6.94 -7.94 13.19
CA VAL A 119 7.89 -6.93 13.68
C VAL A 119 7.71 -5.63 12.92
N LEU A 120 7.56 -5.70 11.59
CA LEU A 120 7.51 -4.52 10.73
C LEU A 120 6.12 -3.88 10.65
N GLU A 121 5.05 -4.67 10.80
CA GLU A 121 3.68 -4.15 10.82
C GLU A 121 3.51 -3.05 11.87
N LYS A 122 4.20 -3.15 13.01
CA LYS A 122 4.06 -2.21 14.14
C LYS A 122 4.62 -0.82 13.83
N GLN A 123 5.41 -0.71 12.77
CA GLN A 123 5.96 0.57 12.29
C GLN A 123 5.08 1.19 11.20
N LEU A 124 4.16 0.43 10.62
CA LEU A 124 3.33 0.85 9.49
C LEU A 124 1.93 1.24 9.97
N LYS A 125 1.49 2.43 9.57
CA LYS A 125 0.15 2.98 9.80
C LYS A 125 -0.66 3.10 8.52
N LEU A 126 -0.01 3.03 7.36
CA LEU A 126 -0.63 3.19 6.05
C LEU A 126 0.09 2.36 4.98
N ALA A 127 -0.66 1.70 4.10
CA ALA A 127 -0.13 1.07 2.90
C ALA A 127 -0.82 1.56 1.62
N ILE A 128 -0.03 1.92 0.61
CA ILE A 128 -0.51 2.37 -0.71
C ILE A 128 0.02 1.38 -1.74
N LEU A 129 -0.88 0.58 -2.30
CA LEU A 129 -0.55 -0.51 -3.22
C LEU A 129 -1.10 -0.17 -4.61
N ILE A 130 -0.21 -0.09 -5.60
CA ILE A 130 -0.56 0.30 -6.97
C ILE A 130 -0.33 -0.88 -7.89
N ALA A 131 -1.34 -1.22 -8.70
CA ALA A 131 -1.30 -2.31 -9.68
C ALA A 131 -0.82 -3.64 -9.06
N ALA A 132 -1.35 -3.97 -7.88
CA ALA A 132 -0.89 -5.13 -7.14
C ALA A 132 -1.20 -6.44 -7.88
N THR A 133 -0.29 -7.39 -7.75
CA THR A 133 -0.38 -8.77 -8.28
C THR A 133 -0.39 -9.77 -7.11
N PHE A 134 -0.76 -11.02 -7.33
CA PHE A 134 -0.90 -12.05 -6.29
C PHE A 134 0.15 -13.18 -6.49
N PRO A 135 0.64 -13.87 -5.44
CA PRO A 135 0.42 -13.70 -3.99
C PRO A 135 1.31 -12.65 -3.34
N ALA A 136 1.08 -12.36 -2.06
CA ALA A 136 2.03 -11.62 -1.24
C ALA A 136 3.40 -12.30 -1.22
N LEU A 137 4.47 -11.51 -1.20
CA LEU A 137 5.84 -12.01 -1.13
C LEU A 137 6.38 -11.84 0.28
N HIS A 138 6.42 -12.95 1.01
CA HIS A 138 6.97 -12.98 2.36
C HIS A 138 8.48 -12.71 2.32
N VAL A 139 8.89 -11.79 3.20
CA VAL A 139 10.27 -11.33 3.38
C VAL A 139 10.84 -11.77 4.74
N GLY A 140 10.24 -12.75 5.43
CA GLY A 140 10.69 -13.20 6.75
C GLY A 140 11.01 -14.68 6.81
N ASP A 141 11.78 -15.05 7.83
CA ASP A 141 12.23 -16.41 8.15
C ASP A 141 11.12 -17.31 8.72
N ALA A 142 9.87 -16.85 8.74
CA ALA A 142 8.77 -17.75 9.02
C ALA A 142 8.74 -18.77 7.88
N GLU A 143 9.30 -19.94 8.13
CA GLU A 143 9.02 -21.16 7.38
C GLU A 143 7.50 -21.37 7.39
N ARG A 144 6.81 -20.71 6.47
CA ARG A 144 5.65 -21.31 5.84
C ARG A 144 6.21 -22.22 4.78
N ASP A 145 6.67 -23.34 5.30
CA ASP A 145 6.99 -24.52 4.56
C ASP A 145 5.83 -24.81 3.59
N SER A 146 6.18 -25.03 2.32
CA SER A 146 5.38 -25.81 1.38
C SER A 146 3.95 -25.31 1.06
N VAL A 147 3.84 -24.40 0.08
CA VAL A 147 2.84 -24.63 -1.00
C VAL A 147 3.63 -24.85 -2.28
N SER A 148 4.13 -26.08 -2.41
CA SER A 148 4.45 -26.68 -3.70
C SER A 148 3.29 -26.40 -4.65
N CYS A 149 3.56 -25.63 -5.70
CA CYS A 149 2.67 -25.51 -6.85
C CYS A 149 2.81 -26.80 -7.68
N VAL A 150 2.23 -27.89 -7.18
CA VAL A 150 1.76 -28.93 -8.08
C VAL A 150 0.58 -28.35 -8.85
N ALA A 151 0.80 -28.19 -10.15
CA ALA A 151 -0.25 -27.99 -11.12
C ALA A 151 -1.26 -29.13 -10.94
N ASP A 152 -2.49 -28.81 -10.54
CA ASP A 152 -3.69 -29.43 -11.10
C ASP A 152 -4.94 -28.69 -10.62
N ALA A 153 -5.93 -28.70 -11.49
CA ALA A 153 -7.22 -28.06 -11.34
C ALA A 153 -8.03 -28.65 -10.17
N GLU A 154 -8.89 -27.80 -9.59
CA GLU A 154 -10.02 -28.13 -8.72
C GLU A 154 -9.76 -28.98 -7.45
N VAL A 155 -9.56 -28.32 -6.30
CA VAL A 155 -10.16 -28.78 -5.04
C VAL A 155 -10.55 -27.57 -4.18
N LEU A 156 -11.87 -27.41 -3.98
CA LEU A 156 -12.46 -26.65 -2.88
C LEU A 156 -12.07 -27.28 -1.54
N SER A 157 -11.16 -26.63 -0.79
CA SER A 157 -10.94 -26.93 0.63
C SER A 157 -10.78 -25.62 1.40
N SER A 158 -11.82 -25.27 2.15
CA SER A 158 -11.90 -24.14 3.08
C SER A 158 -11.38 -24.58 4.49
N PRO A 159 -11.31 -23.70 5.51
CA PRO A 159 -10.17 -22.84 5.85
C PRO A 159 -9.59 -23.21 7.25
N ALA A 160 -8.27 -23.43 7.39
CA ALA A 160 -7.70 -23.73 8.73
C ALA A 160 -6.20 -23.47 8.89
N VAL A 161 -5.76 -22.24 8.63
CA VAL A 161 -4.97 -21.46 9.60
C VAL A 161 -5.46 -20.05 9.38
N ALA A 162 -6.04 -19.39 10.38
CA ALA A 162 -6.41 -17.99 10.26
C ALA A 162 -5.13 -17.19 9.98
N SER A 163 -4.81 -16.99 8.70
CA SER A 163 -3.73 -16.11 8.30
C SER A 163 -4.15 -14.75 8.80
N LYS A 164 -3.44 -14.27 9.83
CA LYS A 164 -3.61 -12.94 10.37
C LYS A 164 -3.90 -11.95 9.25
N LEU A 165 -5.10 -11.38 9.26
CA LEU A 165 -5.48 -10.37 8.30
C LEU A 165 -4.75 -9.06 8.65
N ILE A 166 -4.43 -8.30 7.62
CA ILE A 166 -3.79 -7.00 7.74
C ILE A 166 -4.87 -5.99 8.11
N SER A 167 -4.77 -5.45 9.32
CA SER A 167 -5.62 -4.38 9.83
C SER A 167 -5.09 -2.98 9.48
N ILE A 168 -3.88 -2.87 8.93
CA ILE A 168 -3.26 -1.60 8.52
C ILE A 168 -4.16 -0.94 7.46
N PRO A 169 -4.62 0.31 7.69
CA PRO A 169 -5.35 1.07 6.69
C PRO A 169 -4.61 1.13 5.36
N SER A 170 -5.30 0.80 4.27
CA SER A 170 -4.65 0.68 2.95
C SER A 170 -5.49 1.20 1.79
N VAL A 171 -4.80 1.65 0.75
CA VAL A 171 -5.39 2.09 -0.52
C VAL A 171 -4.82 1.24 -1.64
N HIS A 172 -5.71 0.60 -2.41
CA HIS A 172 -5.39 -0.30 -3.51
C HIS A 172 -5.79 0.36 -4.82
N ILE A 173 -4.82 0.87 -5.57
CA ILE A 173 -5.03 1.61 -6.82
C ILE A 173 -4.81 0.67 -7.99
N GLN A 174 -5.80 0.51 -8.88
CA GLN A 174 -5.70 -0.45 -9.99
C GLN A 174 -6.26 0.11 -11.30
N GLY A 175 -5.58 -0.18 -12.41
CA GLY A 175 -6.08 0.14 -13.74
C GLY A 175 -7.29 -0.71 -14.13
N THR A 176 -8.30 -0.12 -14.77
CA THR A 176 -9.50 -0.84 -15.24
C THR A 176 -9.21 -1.82 -16.37
N LYS A 177 -8.12 -1.62 -17.11
CA LYS A 177 -7.63 -2.48 -18.20
C LYS A 177 -6.36 -3.23 -17.80
N ASP A 178 -5.99 -3.22 -16.52
CA ASP A 178 -4.85 -3.97 -16.03
C ASP A 178 -5.14 -5.48 -16.12
N PRO A 179 -4.33 -6.27 -16.84
CA PRO A 179 -4.56 -7.71 -16.96
C PRO A 179 -4.44 -8.44 -15.62
N TRP A 180 -3.76 -7.86 -14.62
CA TRP A 180 -3.65 -8.39 -13.25
C TRP A 180 -4.70 -7.83 -12.29
N ARG A 181 -5.74 -7.13 -12.79
CA ARG A 181 -6.79 -6.55 -11.94
C ARG A 181 -7.48 -7.57 -11.03
N CYS A 182 -7.69 -8.80 -11.51
CA CYS A 182 -8.26 -9.89 -10.72
C CYS A 182 -7.32 -10.31 -9.58
N GLU A 183 -6.01 -10.29 -9.82
CA GLU A 183 -5.00 -10.60 -8.81
C GLU A 183 -4.92 -9.52 -7.73
N GLY A 184 -4.94 -8.24 -8.10
CA GLY A 184 -4.99 -7.16 -7.11
C GLY A 184 -6.23 -7.26 -6.22
N SER A 185 -7.38 -7.58 -6.81
CA SER A 185 -8.63 -7.83 -6.07
C SER A 185 -8.52 -9.04 -5.13
N ARG A 186 -7.91 -10.13 -5.61
CA ARG A 186 -7.64 -11.35 -4.84
C ARG A 186 -6.67 -11.08 -3.69
N LEU A 187 -5.61 -10.31 -3.91
CA LEU A 187 -4.64 -9.93 -2.88
C LEU A 187 -5.32 -9.15 -1.74
N LYS A 188 -6.15 -8.15 -2.07
CA LYS A 188 -6.95 -7.43 -1.07
C LYS A 188 -7.83 -8.41 -0.27
N ALA A 189 -8.63 -9.22 -0.95
CA ALA A 189 -9.58 -10.14 -0.32
C ALA A 189 -8.90 -11.23 0.53
N THR A 190 -7.68 -11.63 0.16
CA THR A 190 -6.95 -12.71 0.86
C THR A 190 -6.25 -12.20 2.12
N TYR A 191 -5.68 -11.00 2.09
CA TYR A 191 -4.74 -10.56 3.14
C TYR A 191 -5.21 -9.38 3.97
N PHE A 192 -6.23 -8.61 3.56
CA PHE A 192 -6.64 -7.40 4.27
C PHE A 192 -8.01 -7.59 4.93
N GLU A 193 -8.15 -7.03 6.13
CA GLU A 193 -9.45 -6.97 6.82
C GLU A 193 -10.46 -6.13 6.01
N ASP A 194 -11.72 -6.54 6.04
CA ASP A 194 -12.78 -5.73 5.45
C ASP A 194 -12.90 -4.38 6.17
N GLY A 195 -13.07 -3.32 5.38
CA GLY A 195 -13.15 -1.96 5.89
C GLY A 195 -11.81 -1.27 6.13
N THR A 196 -10.68 -1.99 6.22
CA THR A 196 -9.34 -1.37 6.34
C THR A 196 -8.73 -1.03 4.98
N ALA A 197 -9.18 -1.68 3.91
CA ALA A 197 -8.69 -1.49 2.55
C ALA A 197 -9.70 -0.80 1.61
N GLU A 198 -9.34 0.37 1.07
CA GLU A 198 -10.10 1.09 0.03
C GLU A 198 -9.57 0.74 -1.36
N PHE A 199 -10.45 0.44 -2.32
CA PHE A 199 -10.08 0.15 -3.71
C PHE A 199 -10.40 1.34 -4.62
N VAL A 200 -9.40 1.79 -5.40
CA VAL A 200 -9.46 2.98 -6.23
C VAL A 200 -9.15 2.60 -7.69
N PRO A 201 -10.18 2.41 -8.54
CA PRO A 201 -9.96 2.16 -9.95
C PRO A 201 -9.62 3.44 -10.71
N PHE A 202 -8.74 3.33 -11.71
CA PHE A 202 -8.45 4.39 -12.68
C PHE A 202 -8.48 3.87 -14.12
N VAL A 203 -8.75 4.76 -15.08
CA VAL A 203 -8.74 4.39 -16.51
C VAL A 203 -7.30 4.21 -16.98
N GLY A 204 -6.87 2.97 -17.20
CA GLY A 204 -5.52 2.62 -17.63
C GLY A 204 -5.21 1.14 -17.49
N GLY A 205 -3.99 0.76 -17.91
CA GLY A 205 -3.46 -0.61 -17.80
C GLY A 205 -2.64 -0.81 -16.53
N HIS A 206 -1.60 -1.65 -16.62
CA HIS A 206 -0.67 -1.94 -15.54
C HIS A 206 0.36 -0.80 -15.35
N ALA A 207 -0.06 0.27 -14.66
CA ALA A 207 0.75 1.48 -14.51
C ALA A 207 0.41 2.26 -13.23
N ILE A 208 1.21 3.27 -12.92
CA ILE A 208 0.89 4.31 -11.93
C ILE A 208 -0.05 5.33 -12.61
N PRO A 209 -1.14 5.78 -11.96
CA PRO A 209 -2.01 6.80 -12.55
C PRO A 209 -1.24 8.11 -12.75
N VAL A 210 -1.31 8.67 -13.97
CA VAL A 210 -0.68 9.95 -14.33
C VAL A 210 -1.67 11.02 -14.78
N ALA A 211 -2.87 10.60 -15.20
CA ALA A 211 -3.91 11.53 -15.60
C ALA A 211 -4.43 12.31 -14.36
N PRO A 212 -4.53 13.65 -14.40
CA PRO A 212 -4.89 14.45 -13.22
C PRO A 212 -6.14 13.96 -12.47
N PRO A 213 -7.26 13.61 -13.14
CA PRO A 213 -8.44 13.11 -12.42
C PRO A 213 -8.20 11.80 -11.67
N SER A 214 -7.34 10.93 -12.20
CA SER A 214 -6.96 9.66 -11.56
C SER A 214 -6.02 9.90 -10.38
N VAL A 215 -5.10 10.86 -10.52
CA VAL A 215 -4.18 11.28 -9.44
C VAL A 215 -4.98 11.91 -8.30
N ASP A 216 -5.87 12.85 -8.58
CA ASP A 216 -6.69 13.54 -7.58
C ASP A 216 -7.53 12.54 -6.78
N LYS A 217 -8.14 11.56 -7.47
CA LYS A 217 -8.91 10.49 -6.83
C LYS A 217 -8.04 9.61 -5.94
N ALA A 218 -6.84 9.25 -6.39
CA ALA A 218 -5.90 8.47 -5.59
C ALA A 218 -5.44 9.24 -4.35
N VAL A 219 -5.06 10.52 -4.51
CA VAL A 219 -4.63 11.40 -3.41
C VAL A 219 -5.75 11.58 -2.40
N ALA A 220 -6.99 11.82 -2.84
CA ALA A 220 -8.14 11.95 -1.94
C ALA A 220 -8.37 10.69 -1.10
N ALA A 221 -8.27 9.51 -1.71
CA ALA A 221 -8.40 8.22 -1.00
C ALA A 221 -7.24 7.99 -0.01
N ILE A 222 -6.01 8.35 -0.38
CA ILE A 222 -4.83 8.27 0.49
C ILE A 222 -5.00 9.16 1.71
N LEU A 223 -5.37 10.43 1.53
CA LEU A 223 -5.55 11.38 2.62
C LEU A 223 -6.71 10.96 3.55
N LYS A 224 -7.83 10.53 2.98
CA LYS A 224 -8.96 10.00 3.74
C LYS A 224 -8.57 8.78 4.57
N THR A 225 -7.79 7.86 4.00
CA THR A 225 -7.32 6.66 4.69
C THR A 225 -6.32 7.03 5.80
N TRP A 226 -5.43 7.99 5.56
CA TRP A 226 -4.49 8.47 6.57
C TRP A 226 -5.19 9.12 7.78
N ILE A 227 -6.22 9.92 7.53
CA ILE A 227 -7.02 10.55 8.60
C ILE A 227 -7.67 9.49 9.49
N ARG A 228 -8.16 8.39 8.91
CA ARG A 228 -8.72 7.25 9.66
C ARG A 228 -7.69 6.46 10.46
N ALA A 229 -6.41 6.56 10.08
CA ALA A 229 -5.30 5.82 10.69
C ALA A 229 -4.68 6.55 11.90
N GLN A 230 -5.10 7.80 12.17
CA GLN A 230 -4.69 8.56 13.36
C GLN A 230 -5.55 8.20 14.56
#